data_AF-A0A535R6C2-F1
#
_entry.id   AF-A0A535R6C2-F1
#
_cell.length_a   1.000
_cell.length_b   1.000
_cell.length_c   1.000
_cell.angle_alpha   90.00
_cell.angle_beta   90.00
_cell.angle_gamma   90.00
#
_symmetry.space_group_name_H-M   'P 1'
#
loop_
_entity.id
_entity.type
_entity.pdbx_description
1 polymer ?
#
loop_
_entity_poly.entity_id
_entity_poly.type
_entity_poly.pdbx_seq_one_letter_code
_entity_poly.pdbx_strand_id
1 'polypeptide(L)'
;MNLKRAGEDVAEMLNKQVAKQSGILNKQIAVLLDRAAALADRLDQAQGELAKRVVPQPKPRRGRMLLLLLAGAGAGYAIAYLLDPERGHSRRAELKQRLGGMSREASRTAQRTIEVAGDRATGLKNRVTSAADNPDPDDLTLLDRVESQVFSDPTIPKGDINVMVVDGRAVLRGQVSQPQIGAIEAAVRKVVGVKDVENLLHPPGTPAPNKASARSAGNGGSTPG
;
A
#
# COMPACT_ATOMS: atom_id res chain seq x y z
N MET A 1 66.77 44.27 14.26
CA MET A 1 65.35 43.92 14.51
C MET A 1 65.19 42.42 14.30
N ASN A 2 64.68 41.71 15.30
CA ASN A 2 64.79 40.25 15.41
C ASN A 2 63.68 39.54 14.60
N LEU A 3 64.03 38.92 13.48
CA LEU A 3 63.09 38.18 12.60
C LEU A 3 62.41 37.00 13.32
N LYS A 4 62.98 36.50 14.42
CA LYS A 4 62.41 35.44 15.25
C LYS A 4 61.08 35.84 15.92
N ARG A 5 60.97 37.09 16.37
CA ARG A 5 59.80 37.58 17.12
C ARG A 5 58.58 37.80 16.22
N ALA A 6 58.82 38.27 15.00
CA ALA A 6 57.78 38.40 13.98
C ALA A 6 57.19 37.04 13.56
N GLY A 7 58.00 35.97 13.57
CA GLY A 7 57.53 34.62 13.29
C GLY A 7 56.63 34.05 14.39
N GLU A 8 56.95 34.29 15.66
CA GLU A 8 56.12 33.89 16.81
C GLU A 8 54.78 34.62 16.83
N ASP A 9 54.76 35.93 16.56
CA ASP A 9 53.52 36.72 16.52
C ASP A 9 52.56 36.23 15.42
N VAL A 10 53.10 35.88 14.25
CA VAL A 10 52.30 35.34 13.13
C VAL A 10 51.77 33.94 13.46
N ALA A 11 52.57 33.09 14.10
CA ALA A 11 52.13 31.76 14.53
C ALA A 11 51.01 31.84 15.58
N GLU A 12 51.11 32.77 16.54
CA GLU A 12 50.09 32.99 17.56
C GLU A 12 48.79 33.55 16.96
N MET A 13 48.90 34.47 15.98
CA MET A 13 47.75 35.02 15.26
C MET A 13 47.01 33.96 14.46
N LEU A 14 47.75 33.10 13.75
CA LEU A 14 47.19 31.98 12.99
C LEU A 14 46.51 30.97 13.93
N ASN A 15 47.13 30.64 15.07
CA ASN A 15 46.55 29.68 16.01
C ASN A 15 45.23 30.21 16.63
N LYS A 16 45.18 31.49 17.01
CA LYS A 16 43.94 32.14 17.48
C LYS A 16 42.86 32.16 16.41
N GLN A 17 43.22 32.39 15.15
CA GLN A 17 42.29 32.44 14.03
C GLN A 17 41.71 31.05 13.70
N VAL A 18 42.55 30.01 13.71
CA VAL A 18 42.14 28.62 13.53
C VAL A 18 41.23 28.15 14.67
N ALA A 19 41.54 28.47 15.92
CA ALA A 19 40.71 28.13 17.08
C ALA A 19 39.32 28.81 17.04
N LYS A 20 39.25 30.05 16.54
CA LYS A 20 37.99 30.78 16.37
C LYS A 20 37.15 30.18 15.24
N GLN A 21 37.76 29.81 14.12
CA GLN A 21 37.06 29.17 13.00
C GLN A 21 36.57 27.77 13.34
N SER A 22 37.36 26.97 14.07
CA SER A 22 36.95 25.62 14.49
C SER A 22 35.75 25.64 15.43
N GLY A 23 35.67 26.62 16.34
CA GLY A 23 34.50 26.81 17.20
C GLY A 23 33.21 27.16 16.43
N ILE A 24 33.32 27.95 15.37
CA ILE A 24 32.18 28.30 14.49
C ILE A 24 31.74 27.07 13.70
N LEU A 25 32.68 26.32 13.14
CA LEU A 25 32.42 25.09 12.40
C LEU A 25 31.73 24.03 13.29
N ASN A 26 32.19 23.83 14.52
CA ASN A 26 31.56 22.89 15.45
C ASN A 26 30.12 23.27 15.80
N LYS A 27 29.82 24.58 15.96
CA LYS A 27 28.44 25.04 16.15
C LYS A 27 27.56 24.78 14.92
N GLN A 28 28.08 25.00 13.72
CA GLN A 28 27.35 24.72 12.49
C GLN A 28 27.07 23.23 12.31
N ILE A 29 28.06 22.38 12.63
CA ILE A 29 27.91 20.92 12.61
C ILE A 29 26.84 20.47 13.62
N ALA A 30 26.85 21.02 14.84
CA ALA A 30 25.83 20.70 15.85
C ALA A 30 24.40 21.05 15.38
N VAL A 31 24.22 22.23 14.77
CA VAL A 31 22.91 22.64 14.24
C VAL A 31 22.45 21.78 13.06
N LEU A 32 23.39 21.32 12.22
CA LEU A 32 23.08 20.40 11.12
C LEU A 32 22.68 19.01 11.63
N LEU A 33 23.35 18.50 12.66
CA LEU A 33 23.01 17.23 13.29
C LEU A 33 21.63 17.27 13.95
N ASP A 34 21.28 18.35 14.65
CA ASP A 34 19.95 18.54 15.23
C ASP A 34 18.85 18.60 14.17
N ARG A 35 19.11 19.30 13.06
CA ARG A 35 18.18 19.34 11.92
C ARG A 35 18.05 17.99 11.23
N ALA A 36 19.12 17.21 11.13
CA ALA A 36 19.09 15.87 10.57
C ALA A 36 18.28 14.91 11.45
N ALA A 37 18.43 14.99 12.78
CA ALA A 37 17.61 14.22 13.73
C ALA A 37 16.12 14.58 13.63
N ALA A 38 15.79 15.87 13.58
CA ALA A 38 14.42 16.33 13.38
C ALA A 38 13.83 15.92 12.02
N LEU A 39 14.68 15.73 11.00
CA LEU A 39 14.26 15.21 9.71
C LEU A 39 13.97 13.70 9.76
N ALA A 40 14.80 12.94 10.49
CA ALA A 40 14.60 11.51 10.70
C ALA A 40 13.27 11.23 11.44
N ASP A 41 12.98 11.99 12.51
CA ASP A 41 11.71 11.86 13.25
C ASP A 41 10.49 12.14 12.37
N ARG A 42 10.59 13.12 11.45
CA ARG A 42 9.52 13.43 10.50
C ARG A 42 9.31 12.33 9.46
N LEU A 43 10.39 11.66 9.05
CA LEU A 43 10.30 10.53 8.13
C LEU A 43 9.64 9.32 8.80
N ASP A 44 9.98 9.02 10.06
CA ASP A 44 9.32 7.95 10.82
C ASP A 44 7.83 8.22 11.03
N GLN A 45 7.45 9.46 11.36
CA GLN A 45 6.04 9.83 11.48
C GLN A 45 5.29 9.77 10.14
N ALA A 46 5.92 10.23 9.05
CA ALA A 46 5.35 10.14 7.71
C ALA A 46 5.20 8.68 7.26
N GLN A 47 6.17 7.82 7.55
CA GLN A 47 6.09 6.38 7.29
C GLN A 47 5.00 5.72 8.13
N GLY A 48 4.81 6.11 9.39
CA GLY A 48 3.73 5.61 10.25
C GLY A 48 2.33 5.97 9.73
N GLU A 49 2.14 7.17 9.21
CA GLU A 49 0.87 7.60 8.60
C GLU A 49 0.64 6.98 7.21
N LEU A 50 1.70 6.77 6.42
CA LEU A 50 1.63 6.03 5.16
C LEU A 50 1.35 4.54 5.40
N ALA A 51 1.94 3.91 6.42
CA ALA A 51 1.69 2.52 6.77
C ALA A 51 0.23 2.28 7.20
N LYS A 52 -0.40 3.25 7.87
CA LYS A 52 -1.84 3.19 8.18
C LYS A 52 -2.75 3.33 6.96
N ARG A 53 -2.28 4.00 5.89
CA ARG A 53 -3.05 4.20 4.64
C ARG A 53 -2.81 3.13 3.57
N VAL A 54 -1.61 2.53 3.54
CA VAL A 54 -1.18 1.57 2.51
C VAL A 54 -1.47 0.12 2.88
N VAL A 55 -1.64 -0.21 4.17
CA VAL A 55 -2.09 -1.54 4.59
C VAL A 55 -3.61 -1.52 4.79
N PRO A 56 -4.43 -1.92 3.79
CA PRO A 56 -5.79 -2.31 4.10
C PRO A 56 -5.66 -3.50 5.05
N GLN A 57 -5.98 -3.31 6.33
CA GLN A 57 -6.13 -4.40 7.28
C GLN A 57 -7.20 -5.33 6.66
N PRO A 58 -6.85 -6.52 6.14
CA PRO A 58 -7.87 -7.47 5.78
C PRO A 58 -8.51 -7.80 7.11
N LYS A 59 -9.72 -7.32 7.41
CA LYS A 59 -10.40 -7.65 8.67
C LYS A 59 -10.38 -9.17 8.76
N PRO A 60 -9.49 -9.80 9.56
CA PRO A 60 -9.54 -11.23 9.66
C PRO A 60 -10.88 -11.46 10.32
N ARG A 61 -11.71 -12.32 9.73
CA ARG A 61 -12.83 -12.88 10.48
C ARG A 61 -12.18 -13.48 11.73
N ARG A 62 -12.23 -12.76 12.86
CA ARG A 62 -11.43 -13.05 14.06
C ARG A 62 -11.55 -14.52 14.44
N GLY A 63 -12.73 -15.09 14.23
CA GLY A 63 -12.98 -16.53 14.40
C GLY A 63 -12.10 -17.44 13.54
N ARG A 64 -11.84 -17.16 12.26
CA ARG A 64 -11.03 -18.04 11.38
C ARG A 64 -9.54 -17.98 11.73
N MET A 65 -9.01 -16.79 12.04
CA MET A 65 -7.61 -16.65 12.46
C MET A 65 -7.39 -17.24 13.85
N LEU A 66 -8.32 -17.03 14.78
CA LEU A 66 -8.30 -17.66 16.10
C LEU A 66 -8.42 -19.19 15.99
N LEU A 67 -9.30 -19.71 15.12
CA LEU A 67 -9.43 -21.15 14.87
C LEU A 67 -8.15 -21.75 14.30
N LEU A 68 -7.48 -21.09 13.34
CA LEU A 68 -6.22 -21.56 12.79
C LEU A 68 -5.08 -21.53 13.81
N LEU A 69 -5.02 -20.48 14.64
CA LEU A 69 -4.04 -20.38 15.72
C LEU A 69 -4.27 -21.44 16.80
N LEU A 70 -5.52 -21.67 17.21
CA LEU A 70 -5.89 -22.71 18.17
C LEU A 70 -5.61 -24.11 17.61
N ALA A 71 -5.89 -24.36 16.33
CA ALA A 71 -5.58 -25.61 15.67
C ALA A 71 -4.06 -25.86 15.60
N GLY A 72 -3.27 -24.84 15.25
CA GLY A 72 -1.81 -24.91 15.21
C GLY A 72 -1.20 -25.14 16.60
N ALA A 73 -1.68 -24.42 17.61
CA ALA A 73 -1.25 -24.59 19.00
C ALA A 73 -1.58 -25.99 19.54
N GLY A 74 -2.78 -26.50 19.27
CA GLY A 74 -3.18 -27.86 19.64
C GLY A 74 -2.34 -28.94 18.95
N ALA A 75 -2.02 -28.77 17.66
CA ALA A 75 -1.14 -29.68 16.94
C ALA A 75 0.30 -29.65 17.48
N GLY A 76 0.85 -28.47 17.76
CA GLY A 76 2.18 -28.32 18.36
C GLY A 76 2.27 -28.96 19.75
N TYR A 77 1.25 -28.77 20.58
CA TYR A 77 1.16 -29.38 21.91
C TYR A 77 1.03 -30.91 21.82
N ALA A 78 0.24 -31.44 20.89
CA ALA A 78 0.10 -32.88 20.68
C ALA A 78 1.41 -33.53 20.19
N ILE A 79 2.15 -32.86 19.29
CA ILE A 79 3.47 -33.30 18.83
C ILE A 79 4.47 -33.31 20.00
N ALA A 80 4.50 -32.24 20.80
CA ALA A 80 5.35 -32.17 21.99
C ALA A 80 5.03 -33.28 23.02
N TYR A 81 3.74 -33.58 23.23
CA TYR A 81 3.29 -34.64 24.13
C TYR A 81 3.62 -36.06 23.60
N LEU A 82 3.62 -36.25 22.27
CA LEU A 82 3.99 -37.53 21.63
C LEU A 82 5.51 -37.77 21.60
N LEU A 83 6.31 -36.72 21.64
CA LEU A 83 7.78 -36.80 21.60
C LEU A 83 8.42 -37.03 22.98
N ASP A 84 7.65 -36.98 24.08
CA ASP A 84 8.14 -37.21 25.43
C ASP A 84 8.49 -38.72 25.66
N PRO A 85 9.76 -39.06 25.94
CA PRO A 85 10.24 -40.44 25.99
C PRO A 85 10.04 -41.18 27.33
N GLU A 86 9.71 -40.50 28.43
CA GLU A 86 9.89 -41.09 29.78
C GLU A 86 8.87 -42.19 30.19
N ARG A 87 7.76 -42.41 29.46
CA ARG A 87 6.69 -43.36 29.88
C ARG A 87 5.90 -43.94 28.69
N GLY A 88 6.62 -44.55 27.74
CA GLY A 88 6.19 -44.69 26.35
C GLY A 88 5.24 -45.84 25.97
N HIS A 89 5.27 -47.02 26.59
CA HIS A 89 4.64 -48.18 25.94
C HIS A 89 3.11 -48.28 26.11
N SER A 90 2.58 -48.20 27.33
CA SER A 90 1.14 -48.39 27.58
C SER A 90 0.29 -47.21 27.08
N ARG A 91 0.80 -45.98 27.20
CA ARG A 91 0.08 -44.76 26.78
C ARG A 91 0.02 -44.59 25.27
N ARG A 92 1.03 -45.04 24.52
CA ARG A 92 1.02 -44.98 23.04
C ARG A 92 0.04 -45.96 22.42
N ALA A 93 -0.20 -47.12 23.03
CA ALA A 93 -1.19 -48.09 22.55
C ALA A 93 -2.62 -47.54 22.66
N GLU A 94 -2.96 -46.97 23.82
CA GLU A 94 -4.26 -46.35 24.07
C GLU A 94 -4.48 -45.08 23.22
N LEU A 95 -3.44 -44.25 23.08
CA LEU A 95 -3.47 -43.07 22.21
C LEU A 95 -3.63 -43.45 20.73
N LYS A 96 -2.95 -44.50 20.27
CA LYS A 96 -3.05 -45.00 18.89
C LYS A 96 -4.45 -45.54 18.59
N GLN A 97 -5.10 -46.21 19.53
CA GLN A 97 -6.50 -46.62 19.40
C GLN A 97 -7.46 -45.43 19.38
N ARG A 98 -7.30 -44.46 20.30
CA ARG A 98 -8.16 -43.27 20.39
C ARG A 98 -8.02 -42.35 19.17
N LEU A 99 -6.81 -42.10 18.69
CA LEU A 99 -6.53 -41.31 17.48
C LEU A 99 -6.98 -42.04 16.20
N GLY A 100 -6.89 -43.37 16.17
CA GLY A 100 -7.39 -44.17 15.05
C GLY A 100 -8.90 -44.04 14.84
N GLY A 101 -9.68 -43.93 15.92
CA GLY A 101 -11.12 -43.67 15.85
C GLY A 101 -11.44 -42.25 15.35
N MET A 102 -10.83 -41.24 15.98
CA MET A 102 -11.05 -39.83 15.64
C MET A 102 -10.64 -39.48 14.20
N SER A 103 -9.57 -40.09 13.67
CA SER A 103 -9.11 -39.82 12.30
C SER A 103 -10.13 -40.26 11.24
N ARG A 104 -10.86 -41.36 11.48
CA ARG A 104 -11.86 -41.89 10.53
C ARG A 104 -13.11 -41.00 10.47
N GLU A 105 -13.46 -40.33 11.55
CA GLU A 105 -14.58 -39.38 11.61
C GLU A 105 -14.20 -37.99 11.06
N ALA A 106 -12.99 -37.52 11.38
CA ALA A 106 -12.43 -36.29 10.84
C ALA A 106 -12.33 -36.35 9.31
N SER A 107 -11.93 -37.51 8.76
CA SER A 107 -11.78 -37.72 7.31
C SER A 107 -13.10 -37.58 6.55
N ARG A 108 -14.21 -38.12 7.09
CA ARG A 108 -15.55 -38.03 6.45
C ARG A 108 -16.11 -36.61 6.49
N THR A 109 -15.82 -35.87 7.56
CA THR A 109 -16.24 -34.47 7.71
C THR A 109 -15.40 -33.53 6.85
N ALA A 110 -14.09 -33.81 6.73
CA ALA A 110 -13.17 -33.06 5.89
C ALA A 110 -13.54 -33.19 4.40
N GLN A 111 -13.82 -34.40 3.91
CA GLN A 111 -14.21 -34.62 2.50
C GLN A 111 -15.42 -33.78 2.08
N ARG A 112 -16.48 -33.76 2.91
CA ARG A 112 -17.69 -32.95 2.64
C ARG A 112 -17.43 -31.44 2.70
N THR A 113 -16.47 -30.99 3.52
CA THR A 113 -16.14 -29.57 3.67
C THR A 113 -15.22 -29.07 2.55
N ILE A 114 -14.34 -29.94 2.04
CA ILE A 114 -13.42 -29.64 0.93
C ILE A 114 -14.19 -29.40 -0.36
N GLU A 115 -15.23 -30.20 -0.64
CA GLU A 115 -16.06 -30.06 -1.84
C GLU A 115 -16.80 -28.70 -1.85
N VAL A 116 -17.40 -28.31 -0.72
CA VAL A 116 -18.10 -27.02 -0.56
C VAL A 116 -17.15 -25.80 -0.56
N ALA A 117 -15.87 -25.99 -0.22
CA ALA A 117 -14.85 -24.95 -0.29
C ALA A 117 -14.28 -24.78 -1.71
N GLY A 118 -14.17 -25.87 -2.48
CA GLY A 118 -13.69 -25.88 -3.86
C GLY A 118 -14.56 -25.06 -4.80
N ASP A 119 -15.88 -25.19 -4.69
CA ASP A 119 -16.82 -24.46 -5.55
C ASP A 119 -16.78 -22.94 -5.34
N ARG A 120 -16.56 -22.49 -4.09
CA ARG A 120 -16.39 -21.06 -3.78
C ARG A 120 -15.05 -20.50 -4.26
N ALA A 121 -13.99 -21.31 -4.30
CA ALA A 121 -12.69 -20.89 -4.83
C ALA A 121 -12.72 -20.79 -6.36
N THR A 122 -13.35 -21.76 -7.04
CA THR A 122 -13.49 -21.79 -8.50
C THR A 122 -14.42 -20.69 -9.01
N GLY A 123 -15.54 -20.42 -8.30
CA GLY A 123 -16.47 -19.34 -8.65
C GLY A 123 -15.89 -17.93 -8.56
N LEU A 124 -14.90 -17.71 -7.69
CA LEU A 124 -14.21 -16.42 -7.57
C LEU A 124 -13.24 -16.21 -8.73
N LYS A 125 -12.53 -17.26 -9.15
CA LYS A 125 -11.58 -17.21 -10.28
C LYS A 125 -12.30 -17.03 -11.62
N ASN A 126 -13.39 -17.77 -11.85
CA ASN A 126 -14.14 -17.72 -13.10
C ASN A 126 -14.90 -16.39 -13.28
N ARG A 127 -15.36 -15.75 -12.19
CA ARG A 127 -15.96 -14.41 -12.28
C ARG A 127 -14.95 -13.34 -12.68
N VAL A 128 -13.70 -13.45 -12.25
CA VAL A 128 -12.65 -12.50 -12.63
C VAL A 128 -12.22 -12.68 -14.09
N THR A 129 -12.16 -13.93 -14.60
CA THR A 129 -11.75 -14.19 -15.99
C THR A 129 -12.89 -14.02 -17.00
N SER A 130 -14.10 -14.49 -16.71
CA SER A 130 -15.23 -14.31 -17.63
C SER A 130 -15.73 -12.86 -17.70
N ALA A 131 -15.55 -12.09 -16.63
CA ALA A 131 -15.78 -10.65 -16.65
C ALA A 131 -14.64 -9.85 -17.29
N ALA A 132 -13.54 -10.46 -17.73
CA ALA A 132 -12.49 -9.78 -18.49
C ALA A 132 -12.73 -9.85 -20.02
N ASP A 133 -13.37 -10.93 -20.50
CA ASP A 133 -13.62 -11.19 -21.93
C ASP A 133 -14.98 -10.71 -22.45
N ASN A 134 -15.87 -10.17 -21.61
CA ASN A 134 -17.12 -9.59 -22.08
C ASN A 134 -16.86 -8.21 -22.74
N PRO A 135 -17.17 -8.03 -24.05
CA PRO A 135 -16.99 -6.76 -24.75
C PRO A 135 -18.00 -5.68 -24.36
N ASP A 136 -19.17 -6.06 -23.83
CA ASP A 136 -20.20 -5.15 -23.31
C ASP A 136 -20.49 -5.44 -21.83
N PRO A 137 -19.57 -5.09 -20.91
CA PRO A 137 -19.83 -5.16 -19.48
C PRO A 137 -20.84 -4.08 -19.04
N ASP A 138 -21.65 -4.40 -18.03
CA ASP A 138 -22.40 -3.39 -17.26
C ASP A 138 -21.43 -2.37 -16.62
N ASP A 139 -21.89 -1.15 -16.39
CA ASP A 139 -21.05 -0.03 -15.94
C ASP A 139 -20.32 -0.33 -14.63
N LEU A 140 -20.97 -1.03 -13.70
CA LEU A 140 -20.34 -1.48 -12.45
C LEU A 140 -19.22 -2.50 -12.70
N THR A 141 -19.43 -3.42 -13.64
CA THR A 141 -18.42 -4.43 -13.99
C THR A 141 -17.25 -3.78 -14.74
N LEU A 142 -17.53 -2.78 -15.57
CA LEU A 142 -16.52 -2.00 -16.27
C LEU A 142 -15.70 -1.15 -15.31
N LEU A 143 -16.34 -0.56 -14.30
CA LEU A 143 -15.66 0.16 -13.22
C LEU A 143 -14.67 -0.76 -12.48
N ASP A 144 -15.13 -1.92 -12.01
CA ASP A 144 -14.29 -2.91 -11.34
C ASP A 144 -13.11 -3.35 -12.22
N ARG A 145 -13.34 -3.52 -13.53
CA ARG A 145 -12.30 -3.87 -14.51
C ARG A 145 -11.26 -2.75 -14.65
N VAL A 146 -11.69 -1.50 -14.78
CA VAL A 146 -10.79 -0.34 -14.85
C VAL A 146 -9.97 -0.21 -13.57
N GLU A 147 -10.60 -0.36 -12.40
CA GLU A 147 -9.91 -0.36 -11.10
C GLU A 147 -8.85 -1.46 -11.01
N SER A 148 -9.21 -2.69 -11.41
CA SER A 148 -8.31 -3.83 -11.34
C SER A 148 -7.18 -3.81 -12.38
N GLN A 149 -7.38 -3.23 -13.56
CA GLN A 149 -6.36 -3.25 -14.63
C GLN A 149 -5.45 -2.02 -14.59
N VAL A 150 -6.01 -0.84 -14.38
CA VAL A 150 -5.27 0.42 -14.44
C VAL A 150 -4.74 0.79 -13.05
N PHE A 151 -5.60 0.72 -12.05
CA PHE A 151 -5.24 1.15 -10.70
C PHE A 151 -4.61 0.05 -9.87
N SER A 152 -4.36 -1.15 -10.40
CA SER A 152 -3.54 -2.15 -9.70
C SER A 152 -2.05 -1.80 -9.66
N ASP A 153 -1.58 -0.90 -10.53
CA ASP A 153 -0.20 -0.45 -10.55
C ASP A 153 0.13 0.37 -9.28
N PRO A 154 1.13 -0.04 -8.46
CA PRO A 154 1.50 0.68 -7.25
C PRO A 154 2.12 2.06 -7.50
N THR A 155 2.48 2.40 -8.74
CA THR A 155 2.99 3.73 -9.11
C THR A 155 1.89 4.79 -9.24
N ILE A 156 0.62 4.37 -9.26
CA ILE A 156 -0.54 5.27 -9.38
C ILE A 156 -1.14 5.54 -7.98
N PRO A 157 -1.17 6.80 -7.51
CA PRO A 157 -1.75 7.16 -6.22
C PRO A 157 -3.28 7.04 -6.26
N LYS A 158 -3.79 5.86 -5.91
CA LYS A 158 -5.25 5.56 -5.92
C LYS A 158 -6.07 6.48 -5.01
N GLY A 159 -5.48 6.95 -3.91
CA GLY A 159 -6.17 7.77 -2.91
C GLY A 159 -6.59 9.16 -3.41
N ASP A 160 -5.95 9.63 -4.49
CA ASP A 160 -6.17 10.98 -5.03
C ASP A 160 -6.94 10.96 -6.36
N ILE A 161 -7.39 9.77 -6.81
CA ILE A 161 -8.07 9.58 -8.09
C ILE A 161 -9.39 8.84 -7.87
N ASN A 162 -10.49 9.45 -8.30
CA ASN A 162 -11.81 8.88 -8.32
C ASN A 162 -12.20 8.56 -9.77
N VAL A 163 -12.70 7.35 -9.98
CA VAL A 163 -13.17 6.89 -11.29
C VAL A 163 -14.65 6.55 -11.19
N MET A 164 -15.40 6.98 -12.20
CA MET A 164 -16.80 6.64 -12.36
C MET A 164 -17.03 6.20 -13.80
N VAL A 165 -17.90 5.23 -14.01
CA VAL A 165 -18.29 4.76 -15.33
C VAL A 165 -19.79 4.97 -15.51
N VAL A 166 -20.19 5.57 -16.63
CA VAL A 166 -21.59 5.78 -17.01
C VAL A 166 -21.73 5.53 -18.51
N ASP A 167 -22.62 4.64 -18.92
CA ASP A 167 -22.85 4.26 -20.32
C ASP A 167 -21.57 3.86 -21.08
N GLY A 168 -20.63 3.18 -20.40
CA GLY A 168 -19.32 2.83 -20.97
C GLY A 168 -18.33 3.99 -21.11
N ARG A 169 -18.65 5.19 -20.59
CA ARG A 169 -17.74 6.34 -20.51
C ARG A 169 -17.08 6.40 -19.14
N ALA A 170 -15.76 6.35 -19.09
CA ALA A 170 -14.99 6.47 -17.86
C ALA A 170 -14.64 7.94 -17.57
N VAL A 171 -15.05 8.44 -16.41
CA VAL A 171 -14.77 9.80 -15.93
C VAL A 171 -13.70 9.72 -14.85
N LEU A 172 -12.54 10.34 -15.10
CA LEU A 172 -11.39 10.35 -14.19
C LEU A 172 -11.30 11.70 -13.49
N ARG A 173 -11.34 11.73 -12.16
CA ARG A 173 -11.23 12.94 -11.34
C ARG A 173 -10.13 12.79 -10.32
N GLY A 174 -9.38 13.84 -10.04
CA GLY A 174 -8.30 13.73 -9.07
C GLY A 174 -7.11 14.60 -9.34
N GLN A 175 -6.12 14.47 -8.47
CA GLN A 175 -4.89 15.23 -8.52
C GLN A 175 -3.71 14.29 -8.75
N VAL A 176 -2.99 14.47 -9.86
CA VAL A 176 -1.84 13.64 -10.25
C VAL A 176 -0.79 14.50 -10.94
N SER A 177 0.45 14.03 -10.98
CA SER A 177 1.51 14.76 -11.70
C SER A 177 1.21 14.83 -13.21
N GLN A 178 1.62 15.91 -13.88
CA GLN A 178 1.43 16.10 -15.33
C GLN A 178 1.81 14.87 -16.19
N PRO A 179 2.96 14.22 -16.01
CA PRO A 179 3.33 13.06 -16.82
C PRO A 179 2.44 11.83 -16.57
N GLN A 180 1.81 11.73 -15.39
CA GLN A 180 0.92 10.61 -15.05
C GLN A 180 -0.47 10.76 -15.68
N ILE A 181 -0.95 11.99 -15.92
CA ILE A 181 -2.29 12.24 -16.50
C ILE A 181 -2.48 11.49 -17.81
N GLY A 182 -1.53 11.66 -18.74
CA GLY A 182 -1.60 11.02 -20.06
C GLY A 182 -1.42 9.50 -20.00
N ALA A 183 -0.57 9.02 -19.09
CA ALA A 183 -0.35 7.58 -18.91
C ALA A 183 -1.61 6.88 -18.37
N ILE A 184 -2.29 7.49 -17.40
CA ILE A 184 -3.52 6.97 -16.80
C ILE A 184 -4.64 6.97 -17.84
N GLU A 185 -4.82 8.07 -18.57
CA GLU A 185 -5.84 8.13 -19.63
C GLU A 185 -5.62 7.06 -20.71
N ALA A 186 -4.39 6.92 -21.18
CA ALA A 186 -4.04 5.91 -22.19
C ALA A 186 -4.23 4.48 -21.68
N ALA A 187 -4.00 4.22 -20.38
CA ALA A 187 -4.25 2.93 -19.77
C ALA A 187 -5.76 2.64 -19.68
N VAL A 188 -6.59 3.61 -19.27
CA VAL A 188 -8.05 3.44 -19.20
C VAL A 188 -8.66 3.21 -20.58
N ARG A 189 -8.19 3.93 -21.61
CA ARG A 189 -8.64 3.72 -23.00
C ARG A 189 -8.36 2.32 -23.55
N LYS A 190 -7.38 1.59 -23.00
CA LYS A 190 -7.03 0.23 -23.44
C LYS A 190 -7.90 -0.85 -22.78
N VAL A 191 -8.67 -0.50 -21.75
CA VAL A 191 -9.55 -1.46 -21.08
C VAL A 191 -10.69 -1.82 -22.01
N VAL A 192 -10.87 -3.11 -22.25
CA VAL A 192 -11.96 -3.65 -23.08
C VAL A 192 -13.30 -3.17 -22.51
N GLY A 193 -14.20 -2.69 -23.37
CA GLY A 193 -15.53 -2.18 -22.98
C GLY A 193 -15.60 -0.67 -22.71
N VAL A 194 -14.45 0.03 -22.60
CA VAL A 194 -14.44 1.49 -22.50
C VAL A 194 -14.73 2.11 -23.87
N LYS A 195 -15.81 2.89 -23.97
CA LYS A 195 -16.23 3.59 -25.20
C LYS A 195 -15.61 4.97 -25.30
N ASP A 196 -15.51 5.68 -24.18
CA ASP A 196 -14.90 7.01 -24.12
C ASP A 196 -14.29 7.29 -22.74
N VAL A 197 -13.35 8.25 -22.68
CA VAL A 197 -12.69 8.66 -21.43
C VAL A 197 -12.75 10.17 -21.29
N GLU A 198 -13.35 10.63 -20.20
CA GLU A 198 -13.38 12.03 -19.81
C GLU A 198 -12.34 12.26 -18.71
N ASN A 199 -11.28 12.97 -19.07
CA ASN A 199 -10.15 13.23 -18.18
C ASN A 199 -10.32 14.59 -17.48
N LEU A 200 -10.62 14.57 -16.18
CA LEU A 200 -10.71 15.74 -15.31
C LEU A 200 -9.58 15.77 -14.27
N LEU A 201 -8.51 15.00 -14.51
CA LEU A 201 -7.31 15.02 -13.70
C LEU A 201 -6.56 16.33 -13.89
N HIS A 202 -5.97 16.84 -12.81
CA HIS A 202 -5.19 18.08 -12.86
C HIS A 202 -3.95 18.01 -11.98
N PRO A 203 -2.87 18.71 -12.35
CA PRO A 203 -1.71 18.83 -11.50
C PRO A 203 -1.98 19.67 -10.25
N PRO A 204 -1.23 19.42 -9.15
CA PRO A 204 -1.30 20.23 -7.94
C PRO A 204 -1.18 21.72 -8.25
N GLY A 205 -2.04 22.55 -7.65
CA GLY A 205 -1.99 24.02 -7.80
C GLY A 205 -2.64 24.58 -9.06
N THR A 206 -3.25 23.74 -9.91
CA THR A 206 -4.06 24.20 -11.05
C THR A 206 -5.55 23.96 -10.78
N PRO A 207 -6.46 24.89 -11.16
CA PRO A 207 -7.88 24.70 -10.97
C PRO A 207 -8.39 23.53 -11.82
N ALA A 208 -9.24 22.69 -11.23
CA ALA A 208 -9.87 21.56 -11.90
C ALA A 208 -10.53 22.00 -13.24
N PRO A 209 -10.38 21.23 -14.33
CA PRO A 209 -10.81 21.63 -15.68
C PRO A 209 -12.30 22.00 -15.76
N ASN A 210 -13.15 21.39 -14.93
CA ASN A 210 -14.59 21.67 -14.85
C ASN A 210 -14.95 23.08 -14.35
N LYS A 211 -14.01 23.80 -13.70
CA LYS A 211 -14.19 25.21 -13.32
C LYS A 211 -13.82 26.18 -14.45
N ALA A 212 -13.02 25.76 -15.43
CA ALA A 212 -12.65 26.61 -16.55
C ALA A 212 -13.84 26.78 -17.52
N SER A 213 -14.51 25.67 -17.88
CA SER A 213 -15.70 25.69 -18.74
C SER A 213 -16.90 26.41 -18.10
N ALA A 214 -17.10 26.28 -16.78
CA ALA A 214 -18.14 27.02 -16.06
C ALA A 214 -17.91 28.55 -16.02
N ARG A 215 -16.65 29.01 -15.97
CA ARG A 215 -16.31 30.45 -16.01
C ARG A 215 -16.47 31.04 -17.42
N SER A 216 -16.15 30.27 -18.45
CA SER A 216 -16.36 30.70 -19.84
C SER A 216 -17.85 30.84 -20.19
N ALA A 217 -18.71 29.97 -19.63
CA ALA A 217 -20.16 30.06 -19.81
C ALA A 217 -20.81 31.25 -19.07
N GLY A 218 -20.23 31.70 -17.95
CA GLY A 218 -20.75 32.82 -17.18
C GLY A 218 -20.42 34.22 -17.74
N ASN A 219 -19.37 34.34 -18.56
CA ASN A 219 -18.88 35.65 -19.03
C ASN A 219 -19.45 36.08 -20.42
N GLY A 220 -20.32 35.27 -21.03
CA GLY A 220 -20.93 35.55 -22.34
C GLY A 220 -22.32 36.18 -22.29
N GLY A 221 -22.86 36.47 -21.11
CA GLY A 221 -24.28 36.83 -20.91
C GLY A 221 -24.62 38.33 -20.78
N SER A 222 -23.66 39.25 -20.86
CA SER A 222 -23.94 40.69 -20.73
C SER A 222 -23.50 41.45 -21.98
N THR A 223 -24.34 41.43 -23.01
CA THR A 223 -24.34 42.43 -24.07
C THR A 223 -25.37 43.51 -23.70
N PRO A 224 -24.97 44.76 -23.40
CA PRO A 224 -25.93 45.84 -23.21
C PRO A 224 -26.42 46.30 -24.58
N GLY A 225 -27.74 46.23 -24.79
CA GLY A 225 -28.45 46.92 -25.86
C GLY A 225 -29.07 48.20 -25.32
#